data_AF-A0AAE3QS47-F1
#
_entry.id   AF-A0AAE3QS47-F1
#
_cell.length_a   1.000
_cell.length_b   1.000
_cell.length_c   1.000
_cell.angle_alpha   90.00
_cell.angle_beta   90.00
_cell.angle_gamma   90.00
#
_symmetry.space_group_name_H-M   'P 1'
#
loop_
_entity.id
_entity.type
_entity.pdbx_description
1 polymer ?
#
loop_
_entity_poly.entity_id
_entity_poly.type
_entity_poly.pdbx_seq_one_letter_code
_entity_poly.pdbx_strand_id
1 'polypeptide(L)'
;MDITLEKENCMRLLQSGQLESIQVGLETAQSLSIDIGEFLADMEILYHWMTTGQERKESTLAEKILRIYSGWEHVHSREVLDMTHTSPYEIDTVPGQIRYLTHLREFIIVGQPITDLPDELAQLTGLQKVDLYNNSLGHVPKVLGSLTQLKELKLGSNALKELPDEIWNLTQLEILNLYLNQLTEVSPQIARLVHLKKLDLTGNPMSAQMVAQIREWLPGCKVRI
;
A
#
# COMPACT_ATOMS: atom_id res chain seq x y z
N MET A 1 32.23 14.09 -17.90
CA MET A 1 30.89 13.49 -17.71
C MET A 1 30.92 12.99 -16.28
N ASP A 2 30.06 13.57 -15.43
CA ASP A 2 30.13 13.38 -13.98
C ASP A 2 29.22 12.21 -13.61
N ILE A 3 29.84 11.05 -13.51
CA ILE A 3 29.18 9.75 -13.27
C ILE A 3 28.32 9.80 -11.99
N THR A 4 28.68 10.64 -11.02
CA THR A 4 27.91 10.80 -9.77
C THR A 4 26.59 11.54 -10.00
N LEU A 5 26.63 12.64 -10.77
CA LEU A 5 25.43 13.41 -11.13
C LEU A 5 24.52 12.63 -12.09
N GLU A 6 25.10 11.85 -13.01
CA GLU A 6 24.34 10.99 -13.93
C GLU A 6 23.69 9.82 -13.21
N LYS A 7 24.35 9.24 -12.20
CA LYS A 7 23.76 8.23 -11.32
C LYS A 7 22.60 8.79 -10.49
N GLU A 8 22.73 9.99 -9.92
CA GLU A 8 21.63 10.66 -9.20
C GLU A 8 20.45 10.97 -10.12
N ASN A 9 20.71 11.48 -11.33
CA ASN A 9 19.64 11.76 -12.31
C ASN A 9 18.95 10.48 -12.77
N CYS A 10 19.72 9.41 -13.00
CA CYS A 10 19.19 8.09 -13.32
C CYS A 10 18.29 7.56 -12.20
N MET A 11 18.75 7.59 -10.95
CA MET A 11 17.94 7.19 -9.79
C MET A 11 16.70 8.06 -9.63
N ARG A 12 16.80 9.38 -9.86
CA ARG A 12 15.66 10.30 -9.84
C ARG A 12 14.61 9.95 -10.90
N LEU A 13 15.07 9.57 -12.08
CA LEU A 13 14.23 9.14 -13.21
C LEU A 13 13.58 7.78 -12.94
N LEU A 14 14.30 6.84 -12.34
CA LEU A 14 13.79 5.52 -11.94
C LEU A 14 12.79 5.61 -10.78
N GLN A 15 13.02 6.50 -9.83
CA GLN A 15 12.12 6.77 -8.68
C GLN A 15 10.98 7.73 -9.03
N SER A 16 11.00 8.30 -10.24
CA SER A 16 9.99 9.25 -10.70
C SER A 16 8.63 8.62 -10.96
N GLY A 17 8.49 7.28 -10.89
CA GLY A 17 7.27 6.52 -11.17
C GLY A 17 6.53 6.85 -12.47
N GLN A 18 7.14 7.66 -13.34
CA GLN A 18 6.65 8.04 -14.64
C GLN A 18 7.34 7.16 -15.67
N LEU A 19 6.55 6.51 -16.51
CA LEU A 19 7.00 5.47 -17.44
C LEU A 19 8.10 5.94 -18.39
N GLU A 20 7.96 7.14 -18.94
CA GLU A 20 8.96 7.77 -19.83
C GLU A 20 10.26 8.07 -19.08
N SER A 21 10.15 8.55 -17.84
CA SER A 21 11.30 8.85 -17.01
C SER A 21 12.03 7.57 -16.57
N ILE A 22 11.31 6.52 -16.18
CA ILE A 22 11.90 5.21 -15.85
C ILE A 22 12.61 4.61 -17.07
N GLN A 23 11.99 4.66 -18.24
CA GLN A 23 12.60 4.20 -19.49
C GLN A 23 13.89 4.97 -19.80
N VAL A 24 13.85 6.29 -19.74
CA VAL A 24 15.04 7.14 -19.93
C VAL A 24 16.11 6.84 -18.88
N GLY A 25 15.72 6.58 -17.62
CA GLY A 25 16.63 6.17 -16.56
C GLY A 25 17.33 4.84 -16.88
N LEU A 26 16.58 3.81 -17.27
CA LEU A 26 17.12 2.51 -17.65
C LEU A 26 18.05 2.59 -18.88
N GLU A 27 17.64 3.30 -19.93
CA GLU A 27 18.45 3.51 -21.14
C GLU A 27 19.73 4.30 -20.82
N THR A 28 19.63 5.31 -19.96
CA THR A 28 20.78 6.09 -19.48
C THR A 28 21.74 5.23 -18.67
N ALA A 29 21.22 4.40 -17.75
CA ALA A 29 22.04 3.48 -16.97
C ALA A 29 22.80 2.50 -17.86
N GLN A 30 22.11 1.92 -18.84
CA GLN A 30 22.69 0.96 -19.77
C GLN A 30 23.73 1.62 -20.70
N SER A 31 23.43 2.81 -21.24
CA SER A 31 24.35 3.55 -22.11
C SER A 31 25.61 4.02 -21.39
N LEU A 32 25.50 4.38 -20.12
CA LEU A 32 26.61 4.90 -19.32
C LEU A 32 27.30 3.83 -18.47
N SER A 33 26.87 2.56 -18.57
CA SER A 33 27.33 1.46 -17.70
C SER A 33 27.25 1.83 -16.21
N ILE A 34 26.24 2.61 -15.83
CA ILE A 34 25.98 2.96 -14.43
C ILE A 34 25.46 1.70 -13.76
N ASP A 35 26.18 1.22 -12.77
CA ASP A 35 25.72 0.15 -11.90
C ASP A 35 24.49 0.64 -11.10
N ILE A 36 23.32 0.23 -11.59
CA ILE A 36 22.02 0.43 -10.93
C ILE A 36 21.74 -0.66 -9.88
N GLY A 37 22.70 -1.55 -9.61
CA GLY A 37 22.75 -2.41 -8.44
C GLY A 37 21.51 -3.28 -8.23
N GLU A 38 21.10 -3.42 -6.97
CA GLU A 38 19.92 -4.17 -6.54
C GLU A 38 18.61 -3.68 -7.16
N PHE A 39 18.54 -2.46 -7.71
CA PHE A 39 17.31 -1.88 -8.26
C PHE A 39 16.75 -2.68 -9.45
N LEU A 40 17.60 -3.15 -10.37
CA LEU A 40 17.13 -3.99 -11.48
C LEU A 40 16.61 -5.33 -10.98
N ALA A 41 17.38 -5.98 -10.09
CA ALA A 41 17.00 -7.26 -9.48
C ALA A 41 15.66 -7.13 -8.73
N ASP A 42 15.52 -6.06 -7.94
CA ASP A 42 14.30 -5.70 -7.23
C ASP A 42 13.11 -5.48 -8.17
N MET A 43 13.32 -4.80 -9.30
CA MET A 43 12.26 -4.56 -10.28
C MET A 43 11.85 -5.83 -11.02
N GLU A 44 12.75 -6.81 -11.24
CA GLU A 44 12.33 -8.13 -11.75
C GLU A 44 11.51 -8.90 -10.72
N ILE A 45 11.92 -8.85 -9.45
CA ILE A 45 11.24 -9.52 -8.35
C ILE A 45 9.84 -8.94 -8.21
N LEU A 46 9.72 -7.62 -8.14
CA LEU A 46 8.44 -6.92 -8.05
C LEU A 46 7.54 -7.25 -9.25
N TYR A 47 8.10 -7.24 -10.46
CA TYR A 47 7.34 -7.61 -11.65
C TYR A 47 6.82 -9.05 -11.60
N HIS A 48 7.72 -9.99 -11.30
CA HIS A 48 7.32 -11.38 -11.28
C HIS A 48 6.24 -11.60 -10.24
N TRP A 49 6.44 -11.08 -9.04
CA TRP A 49 5.45 -11.14 -7.99
C TRP A 49 4.10 -10.54 -8.43
N MET A 50 4.09 -9.37 -9.07
CA MET A 50 2.85 -8.76 -9.58
C MET A 50 2.15 -9.59 -10.66
N THR A 51 2.86 -10.45 -11.40
CA THR A 51 2.29 -11.24 -12.49
C THR A 51 2.00 -12.70 -12.16
N THR A 52 2.62 -13.24 -11.13
CA THR A 52 2.49 -14.66 -10.78
C THR A 52 2.18 -14.91 -9.32
N GLY A 53 2.37 -13.92 -8.44
CA GLY A 53 2.25 -14.09 -6.99
C GLY A 53 3.34 -14.98 -6.38
N GLN A 54 4.46 -15.21 -7.08
CA GLN A 54 5.59 -16.04 -6.62
C GLN A 54 6.90 -15.25 -6.77
N GLU A 55 7.97 -15.61 -6.04
CA GLU A 55 9.34 -15.11 -6.27
C GLU A 55 10.05 -15.95 -7.38
N ARG A 56 10.77 -15.30 -8.31
CA ARG A 56 11.19 -15.95 -9.59
C ARG A 56 12.60 -16.54 -9.55
N LYS A 57 12.77 -17.64 -10.32
CA LYS A 57 14.00 -17.98 -11.07
C LYS A 57 13.86 -17.58 -12.55
N GLU A 58 14.87 -16.86 -13.03
CA GLU A 58 15.00 -15.96 -14.20
C GLU A 58 14.59 -16.45 -15.62
N SER A 59 14.35 -15.46 -16.50
CA SER A 59 15.03 -15.33 -17.82
C SER A 59 14.92 -13.86 -18.30
N THR A 60 15.86 -13.40 -19.12
CA THR A 60 16.28 -12.00 -19.38
C THR A 60 15.27 -10.85 -19.16
N LEU A 61 15.72 -9.89 -18.33
CA LEU A 61 14.99 -8.77 -17.73
C LEU A 61 14.51 -7.69 -18.70
N ALA A 62 15.39 -7.24 -19.60
CA ALA A 62 15.16 -6.02 -20.39
C ALA A 62 13.97 -6.15 -21.37
N GLU A 63 13.85 -7.31 -22.02
CA GLU A 63 12.74 -7.60 -22.95
C GLU A 63 11.42 -7.86 -22.23
N LYS A 64 11.48 -8.26 -20.95
CA LYS A 64 10.31 -8.48 -20.11
C LYS A 64 9.79 -7.17 -19.55
N ILE A 65 10.66 -6.30 -19.01
CA ILE A 65 10.33 -4.91 -18.61
C ILE A 65 9.55 -4.17 -19.70
N LEU A 66 10.06 -4.19 -20.93
CA LEU A 66 9.42 -3.54 -22.08
C LEU A 66 8.03 -4.13 -22.41
N ARG A 67 7.84 -5.45 -22.28
CA ARG A 67 6.57 -6.13 -22.55
C ARG A 67 5.46 -5.86 -21.53
N ILE A 68 5.84 -5.46 -20.33
CA ILE A 68 4.92 -5.20 -19.20
C ILE A 68 4.45 -3.78 -19.26
N TYR A 69 5.37 -2.86 -19.51
CA TYR A 69 5.02 -1.48 -19.78
C TYR A 69 4.22 -1.32 -21.09
N SER A 70 4.39 -2.23 -22.06
CA SER A 70 3.51 -2.31 -23.25
C SER A 70 2.17 -3.03 -23.01
N GLY A 71 2.02 -3.79 -21.91
CA GLY A 71 0.75 -4.43 -21.52
C GLY A 71 -0.27 -3.46 -20.90
N TRP A 72 0.12 -2.18 -20.74
CA TRP A 72 -0.69 -1.10 -20.17
C TRP A 72 -1.57 -0.38 -21.20
N GLU A 73 -1.95 -1.03 -22.31
CA GLU A 73 -2.81 -0.42 -23.34
C GLU A 73 -4.23 -0.07 -22.84
N HIS A 74 -4.60 -0.44 -21.60
CA HIS A 74 -5.91 -0.14 -21.01
C HIS A 74 -5.90 0.46 -19.59
N VAL A 75 -4.78 1.01 -19.11
CA VAL A 75 -4.73 1.67 -17.78
C VAL A 75 -5.28 3.10 -17.86
N HIS A 76 -6.52 3.30 -17.41
CA HIS A 76 -7.17 4.61 -17.42
C HIS A 76 -6.76 5.56 -16.25
N SER A 77 -5.80 5.20 -15.37
CA SER A 77 -5.16 6.16 -14.44
C SER A 77 -3.95 5.54 -13.72
N ARG A 78 -2.73 6.08 -13.92
CA ARG A 78 -1.41 5.61 -13.42
C ARG A 78 -1.21 5.66 -11.87
N GLU A 79 -2.27 5.64 -11.07
CA GLU A 79 -2.22 5.90 -9.63
C GLU A 79 -2.82 4.78 -8.76
N VAL A 80 -3.36 3.72 -9.38
CA VAL A 80 -4.04 2.62 -8.70
C VAL A 80 -3.30 1.32 -8.91
N LEU A 81 -2.96 0.63 -7.83
CA LEU A 81 -2.49 -0.77 -7.84
C LEU A 81 -3.58 -1.63 -7.20
N ASP A 82 -4.27 -2.42 -8.02
CA ASP A 82 -5.27 -3.39 -7.57
C ASP A 82 -4.78 -4.81 -7.84
N MET A 83 -4.72 -5.60 -6.77
CA MET A 83 -4.20 -6.96 -6.73
C MET A 83 -5.25 -7.99 -6.31
N THR A 84 -6.53 -7.59 -6.26
CA THR A 84 -7.65 -8.45 -5.87
C THR A 84 -7.85 -9.64 -6.81
N HIS A 85 -7.43 -9.50 -8.07
CA HIS A 85 -7.67 -10.48 -9.14
C HIS A 85 -6.42 -10.84 -9.96
N THR A 86 -5.22 -10.50 -9.48
CA THR A 86 -4.00 -10.54 -10.30
C THR A 86 -3.38 -11.93 -10.47
N SER A 87 -3.84 -12.96 -9.74
CA SER A 87 -3.26 -14.30 -9.86
C SER A 87 -4.29 -15.41 -9.56
N PRO A 88 -4.25 -16.57 -10.25
CA PRO A 88 -4.93 -17.78 -9.80
C PRO A 88 -4.31 -18.37 -8.51
N TYR A 89 -3.22 -17.78 -8.02
CA TYR A 89 -2.52 -18.19 -6.81
C TYR A 89 -2.79 -17.20 -5.68
N GLU A 90 -2.90 -17.75 -4.47
CA GLU A 90 -2.99 -16.97 -3.24
C GLU A 90 -1.70 -16.18 -3.00
N ILE A 91 -1.84 -14.88 -2.72
CA ILE A 91 -0.75 -14.00 -2.31
C ILE A 91 -0.79 -13.89 -0.78
N ASP A 92 0.25 -14.36 -0.11
CA ASP A 92 0.35 -14.33 1.36
C ASP A 92 1.18 -13.16 1.90
N THR A 93 1.96 -12.51 1.04
CA THR A 93 2.91 -11.45 1.38
C THR A 93 3.00 -10.39 0.29
N VAL A 94 3.24 -9.13 0.70
CA VAL A 94 3.56 -8.02 -0.21
C VAL A 94 5.08 -7.79 -0.16
N PRO A 95 5.79 -7.75 -1.31
CA PRO A 95 7.22 -7.57 -1.35
C PRO A 95 7.60 -6.13 -1.03
N GLY A 96 8.71 -5.95 -0.31
CA GLY A 96 9.23 -4.62 0.06
C GLY A 96 9.58 -3.73 -1.14
N GLN A 97 9.77 -4.31 -2.33
CA GLN A 97 10.00 -3.59 -3.57
C GLN A 97 8.83 -2.69 -3.98
N ILE A 98 7.65 -2.84 -3.35
CA ILE A 98 6.54 -1.90 -3.48
C ILE A 98 6.97 -0.44 -3.16
N ARG A 99 8.07 -0.23 -2.41
CA ARG A 99 8.69 1.09 -2.15
C ARG A 99 8.93 1.93 -3.39
N TYR A 100 9.13 1.33 -4.55
CA TYR A 100 9.44 2.05 -5.79
C TYR A 100 8.19 2.66 -6.44
N LEU A 101 6.99 2.25 -6.03
CA LEU A 101 5.71 2.70 -6.61
C LEU A 101 5.20 3.99 -5.95
N THR A 102 6.08 4.97 -5.75
CA THR A 102 5.83 6.24 -5.01
C THR A 102 4.69 7.11 -5.57
N HIS A 103 4.21 6.77 -6.77
CA HIS A 103 3.15 7.48 -7.48
C HIS A 103 1.75 6.98 -7.12
N LEU A 104 1.65 5.85 -6.43
CA LEU A 104 0.37 5.28 -6.05
C LEU A 104 -0.42 6.22 -5.15
N ARG A 105 -1.71 6.29 -5.45
CA ARG A 105 -2.77 6.91 -4.63
C ARG A 105 -3.70 5.86 -4.06
N GLU A 106 -3.91 4.77 -4.78
CA GLU A 106 -4.74 3.68 -4.30
C GLU A 106 -3.97 2.36 -4.33
N PHE A 107 -4.00 1.65 -3.21
CA PHE A 107 -3.46 0.31 -3.08
C PHE A 107 -4.56 -0.61 -2.58
N ILE A 108 -4.88 -1.63 -3.37
CA ILE A 108 -6.04 -2.51 -3.16
C ILE A 108 -5.56 -3.95 -3.22
N ILE A 109 -5.73 -4.69 -2.14
CA ILE A 109 -5.56 -6.14 -2.06
C ILE A 109 -6.75 -6.69 -1.28
N VAL A 110 -7.72 -7.28 -1.98
CA VAL A 110 -8.92 -7.82 -1.35
C VAL A 110 -8.97 -9.34 -1.53
N GLY A 111 -9.37 -10.06 -0.49
CA GLY A 111 -9.61 -11.50 -0.60
C GLY A 111 -8.36 -12.36 -0.74
N GLN A 112 -7.22 -11.92 -0.20
CA GLN A 112 -5.97 -12.66 -0.22
C GLN A 112 -5.59 -13.11 1.21
N PRO A 113 -4.82 -14.18 1.41
CA PRO A 113 -4.40 -14.59 2.76
C PRO A 113 -3.26 -13.72 3.33
N ILE A 114 -3.24 -12.41 3.06
CA ILE A 114 -2.21 -11.50 3.56
C ILE A 114 -2.27 -11.48 5.09
N THR A 115 -1.13 -11.76 5.72
CA THR A 115 -1.01 -11.76 7.19
C THR A 115 -0.21 -10.57 7.72
N ASP A 116 0.60 -9.95 6.87
CA ASP A 116 1.44 -8.80 7.20
C ASP A 116 1.72 -7.91 5.98
N LEU A 117 2.17 -6.68 6.20
CA LEU A 117 2.61 -5.75 5.17
C LEU A 117 4.05 -5.30 5.39
N PRO A 118 4.82 -5.04 4.33
CA PRO A 118 6.20 -4.61 4.44
C PRO A 118 6.32 -3.18 5.00
N ASP A 119 7.34 -2.94 5.83
CA ASP A 119 7.69 -1.61 6.36
C ASP A 119 7.98 -0.58 5.26
N GLU A 120 8.32 -1.08 4.07
CA GLU A 120 8.51 -0.32 2.86
C GLU A 120 7.28 0.44 2.37
N LEU A 121 6.07 0.07 2.82
CA LEU A 121 4.86 0.84 2.56
C LEU A 121 4.97 2.28 3.03
N ALA A 122 5.80 2.60 4.04
CA ALA A 122 6.03 3.98 4.50
C ALA A 122 6.55 4.90 3.40
N GLN A 123 7.18 4.36 2.36
CA GLN A 123 7.69 5.16 1.24
C GLN A 123 6.58 5.66 0.31
N LEU A 124 5.40 5.06 0.37
CA LEU A 124 4.25 5.42 -0.45
C LEU A 124 3.42 6.56 0.17
N THR A 125 4.10 7.63 0.58
CA THR A 125 3.53 8.79 1.29
C THR A 125 2.39 9.50 0.55
N GLY A 126 2.27 9.26 -0.76
CA GLY A 126 1.19 9.80 -1.60
C GLY A 126 -0.11 9.00 -1.58
N LEU A 127 -0.18 7.85 -0.88
CA LEU A 127 -1.38 7.03 -0.80
C LEU A 127 -2.55 7.78 -0.16
N GLN A 128 -3.69 7.71 -0.81
CA GLN A 128 -4.97 8.27 -0.39
C GLN A 128 -5.98 7.19 -0.02
N LYS A 129 -5.85 5.99 -0.57
CA LYS A 129 -6.72 4.86 -0.28
C LYS A 129 -5.93 3.56 -0.15
N VAL A 130 -6.20 2.83 0.92
CA VAL A 130 -5.70 1.49 1.17
C VAL A 130 -6.89 0.59 1.46
N ASP A 131 -7.08 -0.42 0.62
CA ASP A 131 -8.15 -1.40 0.75
C ASP A 131 -7.54 -2.79 0.95
N LEU A 132 -7.63 -3.27 2.18
CA LEU A 132 -7.12 -4.57 2.64
C LEU A 132 -8.28 -5.43 3.18
N TYR A 133 -9.46 -5.27 2.59
CA TYR A 133 -10.65 -5.99 2.99
C TYR A 133 -10.52 -7.50 2.75
N ASN A 134 -11.06 -8.31 3.66
CA ASN A 134 -11.10 -9.77 3.54
C ASN A 134 -9.71 -10.39 3.37
N ASN A 135 -8.77 -10.04 4.25
CA ASN A 135 -7.47 -10.70 4.37
C ASN A 135 -7.34 -11.40 5.73
N SER A 136 -6.13 -11.83 6.08
CA SER A 136 -5.82 -12.56 7.33
C SER A 136 -4.96 -11.73 8.29
N LEU A 137 -5.06 -10.39 8.25
CA LEU A 137 -4.24 -9.51 9.09
C LEU A 137 -4.59 -9.73 10.58
N GLY A 138 -3.59 -10.15 11.35
CA GLY A 138 -3.71 -10.25 12.82
C GLY A 138 -3.43 -8.94 13.55
N HIS A 139 -2.72 -8.03 12.87
CA HIS A 139 -2.37 -6.70 13.38
C HIS A 139 -2.26 -5.71 12.21
N VAL A 140 -2.34 -4.42 12.53
CA VAL A 140 -2.05 -3.34 11.57
C VAL A 140 -0.60 -2.91 11.81
N PRO A 141 0.28 -2.95 10.80
CA PRO A 141 1.66 -2.54 11.00
C PRO A 141 1.74 -1.03 11.19
N LYS A 142 2.62 -0.60 12.11
CA LYS A 142 2.79 0.81 12.53
C LYS A 142 3.10 1.74 11.35
N VAL A 143 3.74 1.18 10.33
CA VAL A 143 4.06 1.83 9.06
C VAL A 143 2.84 2.51 8.42
N LEU A 144 1.63 1.96 8.54
CA LEU A 144 0.42 2.55 7.97
C LEU A 144 0.10 3.91 8.59
N GLY A 145 0.49 4.16 9.84
CA GLY A 145 0.34 5.46 10.50
C GLY A 145 1.21 6.57 9.92
N SER A 146 2.21 6.24 9.08
CA SER A 146 3.05 7.23 8.38
C SER A 146 2.40 7.80 7.10
N LEU A 147 1.35 7.14 6.58
CA LEU A 147 0.66 7.50 5.36
C LEU A 147 -0.33 8.64 5.57
N THR A 148 0.15 9.79 6.05
CA THR A 148 -0.69 10.91 6.54
C THR A 148 -1.66 11.52 5.52
N GLN A 149 -1.49 11.21 4.22
CA GLN A 149 -2.40 11.62 3.14
C GLN A 149 -3.59 10.68 2.93
N LEU A 150 -3.68 9.60 3.72
CA LEU A 150 -4.71 8.60 3.60
C LEU A 150 -6.08 9.17 3.98
N LYS A 151 -7.05 8.98 3.07
CA LYS A 151 -8.46 9.38 3.22
C LYS A 151 -9.37 8.18 3.44
N GLU A 152 -9.02 7.02 2.88
CA GLU A 152 -9.79 5.79 3.05
C GLU A 152 -8.88 4.64 3.49
N LEU A 153 -9.23 4.03 4.62
CA LEU A 153 -8.58 2.82 5.12
C LEU A 153 -9.64 1.76 5.36
N LYS A 154 -9.55 0.65 4.62
CA LYS A 154 -10.44 -0.48 4.80
C LYS A 154 -9.64 -1.71 5.23
N LEU A 155 -10.00 -2.20 6.40
CA LEU A 155 -9.41 -3.34 7.09
C LEU A 155 -10.50 -4.33 7.52
N GLY A 156 -11.68 -4.25 6.91
CA GLY A 156 -12.81 -5.09 7.27
C GLY A 156 -12.56 -6.57 6.94
N SER A 157 -13.18 -7.49 7.67
CA SER A 157 -13.02 -8.93 7.54
C SER A 157 -11.55 -9.36 7.67
N ASN A 158 -10.93 -9.01 8.79
CA ASN A 158 -9.59 -9.47 9.18
C ASN A 158 -9.65 -10.07 10.60
N ALA A 159 -8.49 -10.31 11.23
CA ALA A 159 -8.37 -10.87 12.58
C ALA A 159 -7.80 -9.85 13.59
N LEU A 160 -8.03 -8.55 13.37
CA LEU A 160 -7.45 -7.48 14.18
C LEU A 160 -8.02 -7.47 15.60
N LYS A 161 -7.14 -7.51 16.61
CA LYS A 161 -7.51 -7.44 18.04
C LYS A 161 -7.32 -6.06 18.64
N GLU A 162 -6.39 -5.30 18.08
CA GLU A 162 -6.08 -3.93 18.48
C GLU A 162 -5.63 -3.12 17.25
N LEU A 163 -5.57 -1.81 17.43
CA LEU A 163 -4.98 -0.88 16.47
C LEU A 163 -3.78 -0.20 17.10
N PRO A 164 -2.66 -0.05 16.38
CA PRO A 164 -1.49 0.68 16.87
C PRO A 164 -1.83 2.16 17.07
N ASP A 165 -1.20 2.82 18.04
CA ASP A 165 -1.40 4.25 18.29
C ASP A 165 -1.06 5.11 17.06
N GLU A 166 -0.15 4.63 16.22
CA GLU A 166 0.26 5.30 14.99
C GLU A 166 -0.89 5.49 13.99
N ILE A 167 -1.94 4.64 14.02
CA ILE A 167 -3.11 4.81 13.13
C ILE A 167 -3.84 6.14 13.39
N TRP A 168 -3.75 6.68 14.60
CA TRP A 168 -4.39 7.96 14.95
C TRP A 168 -3.63 9.18 14.42
N ASN A 169 -2.49 8.98 13.75
CA ASN A 169 -1.78 10.04 13.02
C ASN A 169 -2.39 10.33 11.63
N LEU A 170 -3.31 9.49 11.15
CA LEU A 170 -3.98 9.63 9.86
C LEU A 170 -5.06 10.73 9.89
N THR A 171 -4.67 11.96 10.20
CA THR A 171 -5.61 13.08 10.45
C THR A 171 -6.47 13.45 9.24
N GLN A 172 -6.07 13.09 8.02
CA GLN A 172 -6.85 13.27 6.79
C GLN A 172 -7.88 12.16 6.52
N LEU A 173 -7.96 11.14 7.38
CA LEU A 173 -8.81 9.98 7.17
C LEU A 173 -10.29 10.37 7.24
N GLU A 174 -11.03 10.04 6.20
CA GLU A 174 -12.46 10.29 6.06
C GLU A 174 -13.29 9.02 6.27
N ILE A 175 -12.76 7.86 5.89
CA ILE A 175 -13.41 6.56 5.98
C ILE A 175 -12.47 5.57 6.65
N LEU A 176 -12.92 5.00 7.76
CA LEU A 176 -12.27 3.87 8.43
C LEU A 176 -13.25 2.70 8.51
N ASN A 177 -12.94 1.61 7.81
CA ASN A 177 -13.72 0.38 7.86
C ASN A 177 -12.93 -0.70 8.62
N LEU A 178 -13.49 -1.14 9.75
CA LEU A 178 -12.98 -2.18 10.64
C LEU A 178 -14.03 -3.28 10.87
N TYR A 179 -15.04 -3.34 9.98
CA TYR A 179 -16.10 -4.35 9.98
C TYR A 179 -15.55 -5.77 10.18
N LEU A 180 -16.23 -6.62 10.96
CA LEU A 180 -15.82 -8.01 11.21
C LEU A 180 -14.32 -8.15 11.54
N ASN A 181 -13.95 -7.66 12.71
CA ASN A 181 -12.65 -7.90 13.35
C ASN A 181 -12.88 -8.42 14.78
N GLN A 182 -11.83 -8.45 15.61
CA GLN A 182 -11.86 -8.93 16.99
C GLN A 182 -11.60 -7.79 17.99
N LEU A 183 -11.91 -6.54 17.62
CA LEU A 183 -11.67 -5.37 18.46
C LEU A 183 -12.62 -5.33 19.65
N THR A 184 -12.09 -5.30 20.87
CA THR A 184 -12.88 -5.08 22.09
C THR A 184 -12.92 -3.63 22.52
N GLU A 185 -11.91 -2.85 22.12
CA GLU A 185 -11.73 -1.45 22.49
C GLU A 185 -11.10 -0.62 21.38
N VAL A 186 -11.25 0.69 21.50
CA VAL A 186 -10.60 1.70 20.67
C VAL A 186 -10.07 2.79 21.59
N SER A 187 -8.86 3.28 21.31
CA SER A 187 -8.25 4.36 22.08
C SER A 187 -9.02 5.69 21.91
N PRO A 188 -9.15 6.54 22.95
CA PRO A 188 -9.72 7.88 22.82
C PRO A 188 -8.97 8.76 21.80
N GLN A 189 -7.74 8.38 21.42
CA GLN A 189 -6.99 9.01 20.35
C GLN A 189 -7.71 8.98 18.99
N ILE A 190 -8.73 8.14 18.79
CA ILE A 190 -9.57 8.20 17.59
C ILE A 190 -10.19 9.58 17.36
N ALA A 191 -10.38 10.38 18.42
CA ALA A 191 -10.81 11.78 18.32
C ALA A 191 -9.84 12.68 17.53
N ARG A 192 -8.58 12.26 17.32
CA ARG A 192 -7.60 12.96 16.46
C ARG A 192 -7.96 12.88 14.97
N LEU A 193 -8.81 11.93 14.58
CA LEU A 193 -9.31 11.79 13.20
C LEU A 193 -10.42 12.82 12.95
N VAL A 194 -10.06 14.11 13.00
CA VAL A 194 -11.00 15.24 12.93
C VAL A 194 -11.79 15.32 11.61
N HIS A 195 -11.30 14.64 10.57
CA HIS A 195 -11.96 14.57 9.26
C HIS A 195 -12.77 13.27 9.05
N LEU A 196 -12.87 12.39 10.05
CA LEU A 196 -13.52 11.10 9.93
C LEU A 196 -15.05 11.25 9.77
N LYS A 197 -15.55 10.88 8.60
CA LYS A 197 -16.98 10.96 8.24
C LYS A 197 -17.70 9.65 8.48
N LYS A 198 -17.01 8.52 8.31
CA LYS A 198 -17.59 7.17 8.42
C LYS A 198 -16.65 6.26 9.19
N LEU A 199 -17.20 5.58 10.19
CA LEU A 199 -16.54 4.54 10.96
C LEU A 199 -17.44 3.31 10.97
N ASP A 200 -16.95 2.18 10.47
CA ASP A 200 -17.65 0.89 10.58
C ASP A 200 -16.90 -0.05 11.51
N LEU A 201 -17.55 -0.40 12.61
CA LEU A 201 -17.07 -1.32 13.65
C LEU A 201 -18.02 -2.52 13.79
N THR A 202 -19.02 -2.66 12.90
CA THR A 202 -20.02 -3.71 13.00
C THR A 202 -19.36 -5.09 13.01
N GLY A 203 -19.82 -5.98 13.88
CA GLY A 203 -19.25 -7.33 13.98
C GLY A 203 -17.93 -7.41 14.76
N ASN A 204 -17.62 -6.41 15.59
CA ASN A 204 -16.58 -6.48 16.61
C ASN A 204 -17.18 -6.75 18.00
N PRO A 205 -16.48 -7.47 18.90
CA PRO A 205 -16.95 -7.80 20.24
C PRO A 205 -16.87 -6.62 21.25
N MET A 206 -17.39 -5.46 20.88
CA MET A 206 -17.34 -4.25 21.71
C MET A 206 -18.41 -4.24 22.81
N SER A 207 -18.06 -3.73 23.99
CA SER A 207 -19.01 -3.50 25.07
C SER A 207 -19.90 -2.29 24.79
N ALA A 208 -21.13 -2.28 25.32
CA ALA A 208 -22.03 -1.13 25.18
C ALA A 208 -21.44 0.19 25.73
N GLN A 209 -20.58 0.10 26.75
CA GLN A 209 -19.88 1.26 27.31
C GLN A 209 -18.86 1.83 26.31
N MET A 210 -18.06 0.97 25.68
CA MET A 210 -17.10 1.38 24.66
C MET A 210 -17.82 2.05 23.47
N VAL A 211 -18.95 1.47 23.05
CA VAL A 211 -19.81 2.05 22.00
C VAL A 211 -20.29 3.46 22.35
N ALA A 212 -20.69 3.69 23.59
CA ALA A 212 -21.08 5.03 24.04
C ALA A 212 -19.90 6.01 24.01
N GLN A 213 -18.72 5.59 24.50
CA GLN A 213 -17.50 6.41 24.47
C GLN A 213 -17.09 6.81 23.05
N ILE A 214 -17.15 5.88 22.09
CA ILE A 214 -16.82 6.17 20.68
C ILE A 214 -17.75 7.23 20.11
N ARG A 215 -19.05 7.20 20.43
CA ARG A 215 -20.01 8.22 19.99
C ARG A 215 -19.75 9.59 20.63
N GLU A 216 -19.27 9.62 21.87
CA GLU A 216 -18.86 10.87 22.54
C GLU A 216 -17.57 11.44 21.95
N TRP A 217 -16.60 10.59 21.60
CA TRP A 217 -15.34 11.01 20.96
C TRP A 217 -15.53 11.48 19.52
N LEU A 218 -16.57 10.99 18.81
CA LEU A 218 -16.81 11.27 17.40
C LEU A 218 -18.26 11.74 17.11
N PRO A 219 -18.72 12.87 17.68
CA PRO A 219 -20.12 13.28 17.60
C PRO A 219 -20.60 13.63 16.17
N GLY A 220 -19.67 13.97 15.26
CA GLY A 220 -19.97 14.28 13.85
C GLY A 220 -19.76 13.12 12.88
N CYS A 221 -19.30 11.96 13.35
CA CYS A 221 -18.98 10.81 12.51
C CYS A 221 -20.19 9.88 12.37
N LYS A 222 -20.40 9.31 11.18
CA LYS A 222 -21.37 8.22 10.98
C LYS A 222 -20.75 6.91 11.45
N VAL A 223 -21.05 6.55 12.70
CA VAL A 223 -20.55 5.33 13.34
C VAL A 223 -21.56 4.18 13.18
N ARG A 224 -21.13 3.06 12.60
CA ARG A 224 -21.86 1.78 12.49
C ARG A 224 -21.24 0.76 13.45
N ILE A 225 -22.05 0.13 14.30
CA ILE A 225 -21.64 -0.82 15.34
C ILE A 225 -22.71 -1.90 15.45
#